data_AF-A0A2M9P786-F1
#
_entry.id   AF-A0A2M9P786-F1
#
_cell.length_a   1.000
_cell.length_b   1.000
_cell.length_c   1.000
_cell.angle_alpha   90.00
_cell.angle_beta   90.00
_cell.angle_gamma   90.00
#
_symmetry.space_group_name_H-M   'P 1'
#
loop_
_entity.id
_entity.type
_entity.pdbx_description
1 polymer ?
#
loop_
_entity_poly.entity_id
_entity_poly.type
_entity_poly.pdbx_seq_one_letter_code
_entity_poly.pdbx_strand_id
1 'polypeptide(L)'
;GKARLDIFGGLVFLLPMCLIMIGFTLPWALESWRSGEVGASAGGLPRWPGKMLLPIGFALLTLQAVAELIKCVAALTTDYTREHGYEKPLQ
;
A
#
# COMPACT_ATOMS: atom_id res chain seq x y z
N GLY A 1 0.12 -24.54 3.85
CA GLY A 1 1.07 -23.85 4.75
C GLY A 1 1.21 -22.37 4.39
N LYS A 2 1.75 -22.08 3.20
CA LYS A 2 2.12 -20.72 2.73
C LYS A 2 0.96 -19.70 2.76
N ALA A 3 -0.21 -20.02 2.19
CA ALA A 3 -1.36 -19.11 2.14
C ALA A 3 -1.87 -18.64 3.52
N ARG A 4 -1.74 -19.47 4.57
CA ARG A 4 -2.13 -19.09 5.94
C ARG A 4 -1.17 -18.07 6.55
N LEU A 5 0.12 -18.19 6.25
CA LEU A 5 1.15 -17.26 6.71
C LEU A 5 1.00 -15.92 5.99
N ASP A 6 0.70 -15.94 4.68
CA ASP A 6 0.45 -14.72 3.91
C ASP A 6 -0.78 -13.97 4.45
N ILE A 7 -1.87 -14.68 4.80
CA ILE A 7 -3.06 -14.06 5.42
C ILE A 7 -2.72 -13.44 6.77
N PHE A 8 -2.04 -14.19 7.63
CA PHE A 8 -1.68 -13.69 8.96
C PHE A 8 -0.74 -12.48 8.88
N GLY A 9 0.29 -12.57 8.03
CA GLY A 9 1.23 -11.47 7.75
C GLY A 9 0.52 -10.22 7.23
N GLY A 10 -0.37 -10.41 6.26
CA GLY A 10 -1.18 -9.33 5.67
C GLY A 10 -2.08 -8.65 6.67
N LEU A 11 -2.78 -9.43 7.51
CA LEU A 11 -3.77 -8.91 8.46
C LEU A 11 -3.15 -8.29 9.71
N VAL A 12 -2.09 -8.87 10.25
CA VAL A 12 -1.52 -8.48 11.56
C VAL A 12 -0.37 -7.47 11.43
N PHE A 13 0.30 -7.44 10.29
CA PHE A 13 1.44 -6.55 10.08
C PHE A 13 1.19 -5.53 8.98
N LEU A 14 0.91 -5.99 7.75
CA LEU A 14 0.87 -5.11 6.58
C LEU A 14 -0.31 -4.12 6.64
N LEU A 15 -1.54 -4.62 6.76
CA LEU A 15 -2.74 -3.77 6.84
C LEU A 15 -2.70 -2.76 8.00
N PRO A 16 -2.45 -3.16 9.25
CA PRO A 16 -2.43 -2.20 10.36
C PRO A 16 -1.31 -1.17 10.20
N MET A 17 -0.13 -1.57 9.72
CA MET A 17 0.94 -0.62 9.40
C MET A 17 0.49 0.38 8.34
N CYS A 18 -0.08 -0.07 7.21
CA CYS A 18 -0.54 0.83 6.16
C CYS A 18 -1.62 1.79 6.64
N LEU A 19 -2.59 1.32 7.44
CA LEU A 19 -3.65 2.17 8.01
C LEU A 19 -3.09 3.23 8.97
N ILE A 20 -2.15 2.85 9.84
CA ILE A 20 -1.46 3.81 10.72
C ILE A 20 -0.72 4.86 9.88
N MET A 21 0.01 4.43 8.85
CA MET A 21 0.74 5.35 7.97
C MET A 21 -0.20 6.30 7.22
N ILE A 22 -1.35 5.83 6.74
CA ILE A 22 -2.38 6.72 6.15
C ILE A 22 -2.85 7.74 7.19
N GLY A 23 -3.15 7.30 8.42
CA GLY A 23 -3.57 8.16 9.52
C GLY A 23 -2.57 9.26 9.88
N PHE A 24 -1.27 9.01 9.73
CA PHE A 24 -0.22 10.01 9.93
C PHE A 24 0.03 10.90 8.72
N THR A 25 0.09 10.30 7.53
CA THR A 25 0.52 11.00 6.30
C THR A 25 -0.57 11.85 5.69
N LEU A 26 -1.84 11.47 5.85
CA LEU A 26 -2.98 12.22 5.34
C LEU A 26 -3.13 13.61 6.00
N PRO A 27 -3.17 13.75 7.35
CA PRO A 27 -3.27 15.07 7.98
C PRO A 27 -2.03 15.92 7.69
N TRP A 28 -0.84 15.31 7.65
CA TRP A 28 0.40 16.01 7.30
C TRP A 28 0.38 16.59 5.87
N ALA A 29 -0.12 15.82 4.90
CA ALA A 29 -0.25 16.28 3.52
C ALA A 29 -1.35 17.35 3.37
N LEU A 30 -2.47 17.18 4.08
CA LEU A 30 -3.58 18.14 4.08
C LEU A 30 -3.20 19.47 4.74
N GLU A 31 -2.43 19.42 5.83
CA GLU A 31 -1.88 20.62 6.48
C GLU A 31 -1.00 21.40 5.50
N SER A 32 -0.13 20.71 4.76
CA SER A 32 0.71 21.36 3.74
C SER A 32 -0.08 21.97 2.58
N TRP A 33 -1.26 21.43 2.26
CA TRP A 33 -2.17 22.04 1.29
C TRP A 33 -2.81 23.30 1.88
N ARG A 34 -3.34 23.22 3.10
CA ARG A 34 -3.99 24.35 3.80
C ARG A 34 -3.03 25.50 4.07
N SER A 35 -1.80 25.21 4.44
CA SER A 35 -0.77 26.22 4.73
C SER A 35 -0.21 26.89 3.47
N GLY A 36 -0.49 26.35 2.28
CA GLY A 36 0.08 26.85 1.03
C GLY A 36 1.61 26.71 0.99
N GLU A 37 2.15 25.63 1.57
CA GLU A 37 3.60 25.48 1.72
C GLU A 37 4.32 25.46 0.36
N VAL A 38 5.04 26.55 0.07
CA VAL A 38 5.89 26.69 -1.13
C VAL A 38 7.36 26.47 -0.80
N GLY A 39 8.15 26.09 -1.80
CA GLY A 39 9.61 26.02 -1.68
C GLY A 39 10.23 27.41 -1.49
N ALA A 40 11.38 27.48 -0.82
CA ALA A 40 12.10 28.74 -0.56
C ALA A 40 12.77 29.36 -1.81
N SER A 41 12.69 28.69 -2.96
CA SER A 41 13.21 29.17 -4.24
C SER A 41 12.31 30.25 -4.86
N ALA A 42 12.89 31.20 -5.59
CA ALA A 42 12.11 32.20 -6.34
C ALA A 42 11.14 31.52 -7.32
N GLY A 43 9.83 31.76 -7.16
CA GLY A 43 8.76 31.08 -7.90
C GLY A 43 8.26 29.75 -7.29
N GLY A 44 8.56 29.50 -6.01
CA GLY A 44 8.40 28.23 -5.29
C GLY A 44 7.19 27.37 -5.66
N LEU A 45 7.47 26.13 -6.09
CA LEU A 45 6.45 25.12 -6.36
C LEU A 45 5.73 24.72 -5.07
N PRO A 46 4.39 24.59 -5.08
CA PRO A 46 3.65 24.05 -3.95
C PRO A 46 4.16 22.63 -3.64
N ARG A 47 4.53 22.37 -2.37
CA ARG A 47 5.08 21.07 -1.95
C ARG A 47 4.01 20.02 -1.68
N TRP A 48 2.76 20.45 -1.53
CA TRP A 48 1.64 19.58 -1.19
C TRP A 48 1.40 18.41 -2.17
N PRO A 49 1.61 18.51 -3.50
CA PRO A 49 1.40 17.37 -4.40
C PRO A 49 2.37 16.22 -4.11
N GLY A 50 3.64 16.54 -3.83
CA GLY A 50 4.64 15.55 -3.44
C GLY A 50 4.30 14.89 -2.10
N LYS A 51 3.78 15.68 -1.14
CA LYS A 51 3.35 15.15 0.16
C LYS A 51 2.11 14.27 0.04
N MET A 52 1.18 14.57 -0.87
CA MET A 52 -0.01 13.76 -1.15
C MET A 52 0.31 12.41 -1.79
N LEU A 53 1.45 12.27 -2.46
CA LEU A 53 1.88 11.01 -3.05
C LEU A 53 2.07 9.91 -1.99
N LEU A 54 2.44 10.31 -0.76
CA LEU A 54 2.69 9.41 0.36
C LEU A 54 1.41 8.72 0.88
N PRO A 55 0.35 9.42 1.31
CA PRO A 55 -0.92 8.79 1.70
C PRO A 55 -1.56 8.02 0.53
N ILE A 56 -1.43 8.51 -0.71
CA ILE A 56 -1.93 7.79 -1.89
C ILE A 56 -1.18 6.46 -2.05
N GLY A 57 0.15 6.45 -1.93
CA GLY A 57 0.95 5.24 -1.99
C GLY A 57 0.53 4.20 -0.94
N PHE A 58 0.33 4.62 0.31
CA PHE A 58 -0.15 3.72 1.35
C PHE A 58 -1.59 3.24 1.14
N ALA A 59 -2.46 4.08 0.58
CA ALA A 59 -3.81 3.67 0.20
C ALA A 59 -3.79 2.59 -0.89
N LEU A 60 -2.93 2.76 -1.91
CA LEU A 60 -2.73 1.76 -2.96
C LEU A 60 -2.14 0.45 -2.41
N LEU A 61 -1.16 0.52 -1.50
CA LEU A 61 -0.61 -0.64 -0.81
C LEU A 61 -1.67 -1.37 0.04
N THR A 62 -2.54 -0.62 0.71
CA THR A 62 -3.67 -1.20 1.45
C THR A 62 -4.61 -1.93 0.52
N LEU A 63 -4.97 -1.34 -0.62
CA LEU A 63 -5.82 -1.97 -1.64
C LEU A 63 -5.17 -3.25 -2.20
N GLN A 64 -3.88 -3.20 -2.48
CA GLN A 64 -3.10 -4.37 -2.91
C GLN A 64 -3.11 -5.47 -1.86
N ALA A 65 -2.90 -5.13 -0.58
CA ALA A 65 -2.93 -6.08 0.52
C ALA A 65 -4.30 -6.78 0.64
N VAL A 66 -5.39 -6.02 0.51
CA VAL A 66 -6.75 -6.56 0.50
C VAL A 66 -6.95 -7.52 -0.69
N ALA A 67 -6.49 -7.16 -1.89
CA ALA A 67 -6.60 -8.01 -3.07
C ALA A 67 -5.87 -9.35 -2.90
N GLU A 68 -4.67 -9.35 -2.32
CA GLU A 68 -3.93 -10.58 -2.05
C GLU A 68 -4.56 -11.42 -0.94
N LEU A 69 -5.14 -10.79 0.09
CA LEU A 69 -5.89 -11.48 1.13
C LEU A 69 -7.10 -12.22 0.56
N ILE A 70 -7.89 -11.57 -0.30
CA ILE A 70 -9.05 -12.18 -0.96
C ILE A 70 -8.62 -13.41 -1.78
N LYS A 71 -7.56 -13.29 -2.59
CA LYS A 71 -7.05 -14.42 -3.38
C LYS A 71 -6.51 -15.56 -2.50
N CYS A 72 -5.92 -15.26 -1.34
CA CYS A 72 -5.48 -16.29 -0.39
C CYS A 72 -6.67 -17.00 0.26
N VAL A 73 -7.72 -16.28 0.63
CA VAL A 73 -8.97 -16.87 1.14
C VAL A 73 -9.61 -17.75 0.07
N ALA A 74 -9.70 -17.27 -1.17
CA ALA A 74 -10.21 -18.05 -2.30
C ALA A 74 -9.41 -19.35 -2.52
N ALA A 75 -8.08 -19.31 -2.39
CA ALA A 75 -7.21 -20.50 -2.48
C ALA A 75 -7.35 -21.50 -1.33
N LEU A 76 -7.92 -21.10 -0.20
CA LEU A 76 -8.18 -21.99 0.94
C LEU A 76 -9.60 -22.55 0.94
N THR A 77 -10.56 -21.83 0.36
CA THR A 77 -11.98 -22.23 0.32
C THR A 77 -12.35 -22.95 -0.97
N THR A 78 -11.76 -22.56 -2.09
CA THR A 78 -11.94 -23.15 -3.42
C THR A 78 -10.63 -23.82 -3.83
N ASP A 79 -10.68 -24.81 -4.72
CA ASP A 79 -9.50 -25.43 -5.38
C ASP A 79 -8.79 -24.43 -6.34
N TYR A 80 -8.74 -23.16 -5.94
CA TYR A 80 -8.13 -22.07 -6.70
C TYR A 80 -6.62 -22.27 -6.67
N THR A 81 -6.14 -22.99 -7.69
CA THR A 81 -4.73 -23.19 -7.95
C THR A 81 -4.15 -21.84 -8.39
N ARG A 82 -3.40 -21.20 -7.50
CA ARG A 82 -2.59 -20.02 -7.84
C ARG A 82 -1.56 -20.42 -8.90
N GLU A 83 -1.80 -20.07 -10.17
CA GLU A 83 -0.80 -20.21 -11.23
C GLU A 83 0.45 -19.40 -10.87
N HIS A 84 1.47 -20.08 -10.34
CA HIS A 84 2.81 -19.54 -10.24
C HIS A 84 3.48 -19.89 -11.57
N GLY A 85 3.49 -18.94 -12.50
CA GLY A 85 4.33 -19.00 -13.69
C GLY A 85 5.81 -18.98 -13.27
N TYR A 86 6.30 -20.08 -12.70
CA TYR A 86 7.73 -20.33 -12.52
C TYR A 86 8.18 -21.16 -13.72
N GLU A 87 8.46 -20.48 -14.82
CA GLU A 87 9.28 -21.06 -15.87
C GLU A 87 10.67 -21.25 -15.29
N LYS A 88 11.08 -22.51 -15.07
CA LYS A 88 12.46 -22.83 -14.73
C LYS A 88 13.36 -22.17 -15.78
N PRO A 89 14.39 -21.39 -15.41
CA PRO A 89 15.33 -20.91 -16.41
C PRO A 89 15.94 -22.16 -17.06
N LEU A 90 15.73 -22.29 -18.38
CA LEU A 90 16.35 -23.31 -19.21
C LEU A 90 17.86 -23.22 -18.99
N GLN A 91 18.39 -24.18 -18.24
CA GLN A 91 19.83 -24.41 -18.12
C GLN A 91 20.34 -25.08 -19.38
#